data_AF-D7FPK6-F1
#
_entry.id   AF-D7FPK6-F1
#
_cell.length_a   1.000
_cell.length_b   1.000
_cell.length_c   1.000
_cell.angle_alpha   90.00
_cell.angle_beta   90.00
_cell.angle_gamma   90.00
#
_symmetry.space_group_name_H-M   'P 1'
#
loop_
_entity.id
_entity.type
_entity.pdbx_description
1 polymer ?
#
loop_
_entity_poly.entity_id
_entity_poly.type
_entity_poly.pdbx_seq_one_letter_code
_entity_poly.pdbx_strand_id
1 'polypeptide(L)'
;MPPQSPPSALFQQRQVEAAAAGNGMAGGAGSTARLGGGGGGGQWEPPSAASAGAVTPKVKLSQYRSAAGGGGGGGGELGGDQEQDKIARALLSNTDKEVIFDGLKKLYRKKILPLEESSRYAHFHSPPMNPADFEAKPMVLIVGQYSVGKTSFIRSLLKRDFPGQRVGPEPTTDRFVAVTHGEDERVMPGHALAMQADKPFRSLQQFGNNFLTKFEGSVVDAPILRNITLVDTPGVLSGEKQRIGRDYDFASVISWFAERADLIVIMFDAHKLDISDELKMVIDTLKPHHDKMRVLLNKADTIDTQQLMRVYGALMWSLGKVMQTPEVCRVYIGSFWEAPLSNFDNRFLLEKEKNDLLEELMLLPENAVVRRINELVKRARSVKVHAYIIHYLRKQMPYMMGKQEKQEKLIRRLDQEFLACARRYGLPLGDFPKVEKFRRSLREIKDISKFKSLDKSLVHEMDKVFSGDIPKLMEKAARPGNR
;
A
#
# COMPACT_ATOMS: atom_id res chain seq x y z
N MET A 1 -40.43 40.05 -30.58
CA MET A 1 -40.75 38.63 -30.82
C MET A 1 -39.46 37.83 -30.68
N PRO A 2 -39.35 36.96 -29.67
CA PRO A 2 -38.15 36.14 -29.43
C PRO A 2 -38.19 34.86 -30.30
N PRO A 3 -37.04 34.36 -30.80
CA PRO A 3 -36.99 33.05 -31.42
C PRO A 3 -36.81 31.94 -30.37
N GLN A 4 -37.70 30.97 -30.56
CA GLN A 4 -38.00 29.71 -29.89
C GLN A 4 -36.84 28.84 -29.38
N SER A 5 -37.11 28.19 -28.24
CA SER A 5 -36.36 27.10 -27.61
C SER A 5 -36.30 25.82 -28.47
N PRO A 6 -35.24 24.99 -28.37
CA PRO A 6 -35.18 23.69 -29.02
C PRO A 6 -35.87 22.58 -28.19
N PRO A 7 -36.37 21.50 -28.84
CA PRO A 7 -37.16 20.45 -28.19
C PRO A 7 -36.32 19.36 -27.49
N SER A 8 -37.00 18.74 -26.54
CA SER A 8 -36.59 17.72 -25.57
C SER A 8 -36.16 16.37 -26.14
N ALA A 9 -35.28 15.72 -25.39
CA ALA A 9 -34.74 14.38 -25.55
C ALA A 9 -35.82 13.29 -25.66
N LEU A 10 -35.86 12.58 -26.79
CA LEU A 10 -36.52 11.27 -26.94
C LEU A 10 -36.05 10.51 -28.20
N PHE A 11 -34.76 10.65 -28.57
CA PHE A 11 -34.18 10.00 -29.75
C PHE A 11 -32.75 9.51 -29.48
N GLN A 12 -32.56 8.64 -28.50
CA GLN A 12 -31.34 7.82 -28.41
C GLN A 12 -31.51 6.58 -27.53
N GLN A 13 -32.60 5.83 -27.75
CA GLN A 13 -32.83 4.54 -27.09
C GLN A 13 -33.47 3.54 -28.05
N ARG A 14 -32.85 3.35 -29.23
CA ARG A 14 -33.10 2.23 -30.15
C ARG A 14 -31.85 1.95 -30.97
N GLN A 15 -30.89 1.25 -30.38
CA GLN A 15 -29.86 0.43 -31.05
C GLN A 15 -28.96 -0.13 -29.95
N VAL A 16 -29.28 -1.33 -29.42
CA VAL A 16 -28.32 -2.33 -28.88
C VAL A 16 -29.02 -3.71 -28.72
N GLU A 17 -30.34 -3.81 -28.64
CA GLU A 17 -31.01 -5.12 -28.53
C GLU A 17 -31.36 -5.73 -29.90
N ALA A 18 -30.38 -6.33 -30.57
CA ALA A 18 -30.60 -7.27 -31.68
C ALA A 18 -29.36 -8.11 -31.98
N ALA A 19 -28.90 -8.94 -31.04
CA ALA A 19 -27.92 -9.99 -31.32
C ALA A 19 -27.92 -11.10 -30.24
N ALA A 20 -29.10 -11.62 -29.88
CA ALA A 20 -29.20 -12.85 -29.10
C ALA A 20 -30.61 -13.45 -29.23
N ALA A 21 -30.84 -14.30 -30.23
CA ALA A 21 -31.71 -15.49 -30.18
C ALA A 21 -32.06 -16.03 -31.59
N GLY A 22 -31.94 -17.34 -31.76
CA GLY A 22 -32.58 -18.15 -32.82
C GLY A 22 -31.62 -18.69 -33.88
N ASN A 23 -31.12 -19.93 -33.72
CA ASN A 23 -31.59 -21.17 -34.39
C ASN A 23 -31.38 -21.16 -35.92
N GLY A 24 -30.84 -22.16 -36.61
CA GLY A 24 -30.53 -23.56 -36.34
C GLY A 24 -30.63 -24.34 -37.68
N MET A 25 -29.81 -25.38 -37.84
CA MET A 25 -29.83 -26.45 -38.88
C MET A 25 -29.44 -26.15 -40.34
N ALA A 26 -28.41 -26.85 -40.87
CA ALA A 26 -28.56 -28.03 -41.76
C ALA A 26 -27.23 -28.47 -42.45
N GLY A 27 -26.96 -29.80 -42.44
CA GLY A 27 -26.16 -30.60 -43.42
C GLY A 27 -24.63 -30.39 -43.45
N GLY A 28 -23.75 -31.38 -43.56
CA GLY A 28 -23.85 -32.82 -43.83
C GLY A 28 -22.54 -33.29 -44.53
N ALA A 29 -22.15 -34.54 -44.26
CA ALA A 29 -21.25 -35.44 -45.02
C ALA A 29 -19.72 -35.53 -44.70
N GLY A 30 -19.28 -36.79 -44.47
CA GLY A 30 -17.89 -37.28 -44.59
C GLY A 30 -17.34 -38.01 -43.34
N SER A 31 -17.79 -39.23 -42.97
CA SER A 31 -17.18 -40.55 -43.30
C SER A 31 -15.66 -40.62 -43.01
N THR A 32 -15.01 -41.60 -42.38
CA THR A 32 -15.20 -42.94 -41.75
C THR A 32 -13.81 -43.21 -41.08
N ALA A 33 -13.57 -43.90 -39.95
CA ALA A 33 -13.77 -45.32 -39.64
C ALA A 33 -13.35 -45.64 -38.18
N ARG A 34 -14.24 -46.33 -37.45
CA ARG A 34 -14.10 -47.58 -36.65
C ARG A 34 -12.66 -48.19 -36.51
N LEU A 35 -12.17 -48.73 -35.37
CA LEU A 35 -12.73 -49.65 -34.36
C LEU A 35 -11.82 -49.84 -33.12
N GLY A 36 -12.44 -50.20 -31.98
CA GLY A 36 -11.90 -51.01 -30.86
C GLY A 36 -11.07 -50.26 -29.81
N GLY A 37 -11.30 -50.29 -28.50
CA GLY A 37 -12.02 -51.19 -27.61
C GLY A 37 -11.13 -51.45 -26.39
N GLY A 38 -11.60 -51.17 -25.17
CA GLY A 38 -10.89 -51.54 -23.93
C GLY A 38 -11.08 -50.53 -22.80
N GLY A 39 -11.82 -50.96 -21.77
CA GLY A 39 -12.21 -50.14 -20.63
C GLY A 39 -11.08 -49.83 -19.64
N GLY A 40 -11.36 -48.85 -18.79
CA GLY A 40 -10.51 -48.42 -17.68
C GLY A 40 -11.04 -47.12 -17.10
N GLY A 41 -12.09 -47.23 -16.28
CA GLY A 41 -12.61 -46.10 -15.51
C GLY A 41 -11.56 -45.64 -14.50
N GLY A 42 -11.04 -44.43 -14.71
CA GLY A 42 -10.23 -43.69 -13.75
C GLY A 42 -10.62 -42.22 -13.85
N GLN A 43 -11.42 -41.75 -12.90
CA GLN A 43 -11.69 -40.33 -12.69
C GLN A 43 -10.35 -39.62 -12.48
N TRP A 44 -10.01 -38.72 -13.41
CA TRP A 44 -8.89 -37.81 -13.26
C TRP A 44 -9.35 -36.64 -12.41
N GLU A 45 -9.10 -36.71 -11.10
CA GLU A 45 -9.25 -35.55 -10.20
C GLU A 45 -8.08 -34.58 -10.42
N PRO A 46 -8.33 -33.27 -10.55
CA PRO A 46 -7.24 -32.30 -10.60
C PRO A 46 -6.56 -32.24 -9.23
N PRO A 47 -5.22 -32.08 -9.15
CA PRO A 47 -4.53 -32.00 -7.87
C PRO A 47 -5.04 -30.78 -7.10
N SER A 48 -5.55 -31.04 -5.90
CA SER A 48 -5.98 -30.02 -4.95
C SER A 48 -4.89 -28.96 -4.80
N ALA A 49 -5.26 -27.70 -4.97
CA ALA A 49 -4.40 -26.56 -4.72
C ALA A 49 -4.01 -26.53 -3.23
N ALA A 50 -2.92 -27.22 -2.89
CA ALA A 50 -2.16 -26.95 -1.68
C ALA A 50 -1.59 -25.54 -1.83
N SER A 51 -2.38 -24.56 -1.43
CA SER A 51 -1.93 -23.18 -1.34
C SER A 51 -0.70 -23.15 -0.42
N ALA A 52 0.44 -22.83 -1.02
CA ALA A 52 1.62 -22.41 -0.28
C ALA A 52 1.25 -21.09 0.41
N GLY A 53 0.67 -21.20 1.61
CA GLY A 53 0.39 -20.07 2.47
C GLY A 53 1.71 -19.37 2.76
N ALA A 54 1.90 -18.20 2.16
CA ALA A 54 2.89 -17.25 2.63
C ALA A 54 2.42 -16.76 4.00
N VAL A 55 2.73 -17.54 5.05
CA VAL A 55 2.62 -17.07 6.42
C VAL A 55 3.67 -15.99 6.57
N THR A 56 3.28 -14.74 6.35
CA THR A 56 3.96 -13.61 6.98
C THR A 56 3.82 -13.87 8.48
N PRO A 57 4.92 -14.09 9.23
CA PRO A 57 4.79 -14.09 10.67
C PRO A 57 4.38 -12.67 11.04
N LYS A 58 3.12 -12.48 11.42
CA LYS A 58 2.76 -11.34 12.26
C LYS A 58 3.67 -11.48 13.47
N VAL A 59 4.66 -10.60 13.61
CA VAL A 59 5.48 -10.55 14.83
C VAL A 59 4.52 -10.17 15.94
N LYS A 60 3.97 -11.16 16.63
CA LYS A 60 3.12 -10.94 17.80
C LYS A 60 4.02 -10.32 18.86
N LEU A 61 3.63 -9.18 19.41
CA LEU A 61 4.38 -8.52 20.48
C LEU A 61 4.61 -9.43 21.70
N SER A 62 3.77 -10.46 21.86
CA SER A 62 3.96 -11.51 22.87
C SER A 62 5.28 -12.28 22.73
N GLN A 63 5.94 -12.29 21.56
CA GLN A 63 7.25 -12.91 21.38
C GLN A 63 8.39 -12.15 22.11
N TYR A 64 8.17 -10.88 22.47
CA TYR A 64 9.13 -10.10 23.26
C TYR A 64 8.95 -10.28 24.79
N ARG A 65 7.89 -10.96 25.25
CA ARG A 65 7.64 -11.22 26.69
C ARG A 65 8.56 -12.28 27.30
N SER A 66 9.06 -13.23 26.51
CA SER A 66 9.88 -14.34 27.04
C SER A 66 11.24 -13.91 27.63
N ALA A 67 11.62 -12.63 27.51
CA ALA A 67 12.83 -12.09 28.10
C ALA A 67 12.65 -11.49 29.51
N ALA A 68 11.41 -11.38 30.05
CA ALA A 68 11.15 -10.65 31.30
C ALA A 68 10.39 -11.41 32.40
N GLY A 69 10.08 -12.70 32.24
CA GLY A 69 9.44 -13.48 33.31
C GLY A 69 9.38 -14.96 33.00
N GLY A 70 9.93 -15.79 33.88
CA GLY A 70 9.98 -17.24 33.71
C GLY A 70 8.66 -17.95 34.04
N GLY A 71 8.46 -19.09 33.37
CA GLY A 71 7.72 -20.27 33.87
C GLY A 71 6.20 -20.29 33.70
N GLY A 72 5.69 -21.34 33.05
CA GLY A 72 4.33 -21.86 33.24
C GLY A 72 3.51 -22.01 31.96
N GLY A 73 3.28 -23.26 31.53
CA GLY A 73 2.37 -23.61 30.45
C GLY A 73 0.90 -23.72 30.88
N GLY A 74 -0.01 -23.84 29.90
CA GLY A 74 -1.43 -24.17 30.10
C GLY A 74 -2.33 -23.45 29.10
N GLY A 75 -3.13 -24.21 28.35
CA GLY A 75 -3.92 -23.76 27.20
C GLY A 75 -5.13 -22.86 27.51
N GLY A 76 -5.65 -22.24 26.44
CA GLY A 76 -6.87 -21.43 26.43
C GLY A 76 -6.93 -20.56 25.17
N GLU A 77 -7.62 -21.05 24.14
CA GLU A 77 -7.81 -20.38 22.85
C GLU A 77 -8.93 -19.31 22.88
N LEU A 78 -8.74 -18.26 22.07
CA LEU A 78 -9.70 -17.27 21.53
C LEU A 78 -10.05 -15.98 22.31
N GLY A 79 -9.50 -15.71 23.50
CA GLY A 79 -9.60 -14.39 24.16
C GLY A 79 -8.26 -13.61 24.27
N GLY A 80 -7.13 -14.32 24.18
CA GLY A 80 -5.82 -13.80 24.60
C GLY A 80 -5.14 -12.83 23.64
N ASP A 81 -5.42 -12.87 22.34
CA ASP A 81 -4.67 -12.07 21.35
C ASP A 81 -4.96 -10.57 21.46
N GLN A 82 -6.20 -10.15 21.74
CA GLN A 82 -6.55 -8.74 21.91
C GLN A 82 -6.04 -8.16 23.23
N GLU A 83 -6.06 -8.95 24.30
CA GLU A 83 -5.59 -8.53 25.62
C GLU A 83 -4.05 -8.48 25.69
N GLN A 84 -3.37 -9.43 25.05
CA GLN A 84 -1.92 -9.42 24.89
C GLN A 84 -1.44 -8.24 24.03
N ASP A 85 -2.16 -7.90 22.94
CA ASP A 85 -1.86 -6.72 22.14
C ASP A 85 -2.10 -5.42 22.93
N LYS A 86 -3.16 -5.33 23.74
CA LYS A 86 -3.40 -4.18 24.62
C LYS A 86 -2.28 -4.01 25.65
N ILE A 87 -1.83 -5.09 26.28
CA ILE A 87 -0.75 -5.06 27.26
C ILE A 87 0.59 -4.70 26.60
N ALA A 88 0.86 -5.25 25.42
CA ALA A 88 2.05 -4.90 24.64
C ALA A 88 2.07 -3.42 24.24
N ARG A 89 0.92 -2.86 23.85
CA ARG A 89 0.77 -1.43 23.54
C ARG A 89 0.98 -0.55 24.78
N ALA A 90 0.47 -0.97 25.94
CA ALA A 90 0.71 -0.29 27.22
C ALA A 90 2.17 -0.37 27.70
N LEU A 91 2.91 -1.43 27.36
CA LEU A 91 4.35 -1.52 27.61
C LEU A 91 5.13 -0.54 26.72
N LEU A 92 4.73 -0.40 25.45
CA LEU A 92 5.37 0.51 24.49
C LEU A 92 5.09 1.99 24.77
N SER A 93 3.98 2.33 25.42
CA SER A 93 3.71 3.71 25.83
C SER A 93 4.66 4.18 26.94
N ASN A 94 5.16 3.26 27.78
CA ASN A 94 6.18 3.50 28.81
C ASN A 94 7.63 3.37 28.32
N THR A 95 7.82 3.11 27.02
CA THR A 95 9.14 2.89 26.43
C THR A 95 9.63 4.17 25.77
N ASP A 96 10.91 4.51 25.94
CA ASP A 96 11.51 5.69 25.31
C ASP A 96 11.55 5.51 23.78
N LYS A 97 10.59 6.13 23.08
CA LYS A 97 10.45 6.04 21.62
C LYS A 97 11.67 6.57 20.89
N GLU A 98 12.35 7.59 21.45
CA GLU A 98 13.55 8.16 20.85
C GLU A 98 14.68 7.13 20.86
N VAL A 99 14.88 6.44 21.98
CA VAL A 99 15.88 5.36 22.09
C VAL A 99 15.63 4.25 21.06
N ILE A 100 14.36 3.87 20.85
CA ILE A 100 14.01 2.86 19.85
C ILE A 100 14.29 3.38 18.44
N PHE A 101 13.81 4.56 18.06
CA PHE A 101 13.99 5.09 16.71
C PHE A 101 15.48 5.29 16.37
N ASP A 102 16.28 5.77 17.32
CA ASP A 102 17.73 5.85 17.17
C ASP A 102 18.38 4.49 17.03
N GLY A 103 17.90 3.49 17.78
CA GLY A 103 18.34 2.10 17.67
C GLY A 103 18.05 1.52 16.29
N LEU A 104 16.82 1.66 15.80
CA LEU A 104 16.39 1.18 14.48
C LEU A 104 17.20 1.84 13.35
N LYS A 105 17.42 3.15 13.43
CA LYS A 105 18.26 3.91 12.50
C LYS A 105 19.69 3.39 12.46
N LYS A 106 20.29 3.10 13.62
CA LYS A 106 21.63 2.50 13.73
C LYS A 106 21.67 1.09 13.13
N LEU A 107 20.65 0.27 13.39
CA LEU A 107 20.55 -1.09 12.84
C LEU A 107 20.40 -1.07 11.33
N TYR A 108 19.51 -0.22 10.78
CA TYR A 108 19.36 -0.05 9.34
C TYR A 108 20.69 0.33 8.68
N ARG A 109 21.34 1.39 9.17
CA ARG A 109 22.60 1.90 8.60
C ARG A 109 23.72 0.88 8.66
N LYS A 110 23.82 0.10 9.73
CA LYS A 110 24.93 -0.84 9.93
C LYS A 110 24.70 -2.19 9.26
N LYS A 111 23.46 -2.69 9.21
CA LYS A 111 23.17 -4.09 8.88
C LYS A 111 22.32 -4.29 7.62
N ILE A 112 21.54 -3.29 7.20
CA ILE A 112 20.65 -3.41 6.02
C ILE A 112 21.19 -2.59 4.84
N LEU A 113 21.54 -1.31 5.07
CA LEU A 113 22.02 -0.40 4.04
C LEU A 113 23.22 -0.92 3.23
N PRO A 114 24.25 -1.57 3.82
CA PRO A 114 25.37 -2.09 3.04
C PRO A 114 24.95 -3.15 2.01
N LEU A 115 23.93 -3.94 2.33
CA LEU A 115 23.37 -4.95 1.41
C LEU A 115 22.52 -4.30 0.31
N GLU A 116 21.78 -3.22 0.63
CA GLU A 116 21.06 -2.41 -0.37
C GLU A 116 22.00 -1.82 -1.41
N GLU A 117 23.09 -1.18 -0.96
CA GLU A 117 24.06 -0.53 -1.84
C GLU A 117 24.82 -1.55 -2.69
N SER A 118 25.29 -2.65 -2.10
CA SER A 118 26.06 -3.66 -2.82
C SER A 118 25.25 -4.37 -3.90
N SER A 119 23.93 -4.52 -3.70
CA SER A 119 22.98 -5.14 -4.64
C SER A 119 22.26 -4.15 -5.56
N ARG A 120 22.55 -2.84 -5.44
CA ARG A 120 21.88 -1.73 -6.16
C ARG A 120 20.35 -1.75 -5.99
N TYR A 121 19.88 -2.01 -4.78
CA TYR A 121 18.46 -2.12 -4.45
C TYR A 121 17.62 -0.93 -4.95
N ALA A 122 18.13 0.29 -4.79
CA ALA A 122 17.46 1.53 -5.18
C ALA A 122 17.12 1.63 -6.68
N HIS A 123 17.86 0.94 -7.56
CA HIS A 123 17.59 0.90 -9.00
C HIS A 123 16.33 0.09 -9.35
N PHE A 124 15.97 -0.87 -8.50
CA PHE A 124 14.89 -1.82 -8.77
C PHE A 124 13.63 -1.55 -7.93
N HIS A 125 13.82 -1.01 -6.72
CA HIS A 125 12.77 -0.89 -5.71
C HIS A 125 12.59 0.56 -5.26
N SER A 126 13.12 0.90 -4.08
CA SER A 126 12.96 2.21 -3.44
C SER A 126 14.30 2.75 -2.92
N PRO A 127 14.47 4.07 -2.81
CA PRO A 127 15.71 4.69 -2.34
C PRO A 127 16.01 4.32 -0.88
N PRO A 128 17.27 4.49 -0.43
CA PRO A 128 17.65 4.31 0.98
C PRO A 128 16.75 5.11 1.93
N MET A 129 16.50 4.56 3.12
CA MET A 129 15.75 5.26 4.16
C MET A 129 16.60 6.38 4.77
N ASN A 130 16.00 7.55 4.95
CA ASN A 130 16.61 8.67 5.62
C ASN A 130 16.41 8.56 7.14
N PRO A 131 17.30 9.16 7.95
CA PRO A 131 17.07 9.36 9.39
C PRO A 131 15.66 9.84 9.74
N ALA A 132 15.17 10.85 9.02
CA ALA A 132 13.85 11.43 9.24
C ALA A 132 12.70 10.44 8.99
N ASP A 133 12.90 9.37 8.21
CA ASP A 133 11.86 8.35 7.98
C ASP A 133 11.55 7.54 9.27
N PHE A 134 12.49 7.49 10.24
CA PHE A 134 12.30 6.79 11.52
C PHE A 134 11.62 7.68 12.57
N GLU A 135 11.96 8.96 12.58
CA GLU A 135 11.50 9.96 13.57
C GLU A 135 10.19 10.65 13.12
N ALA A 136 9.79 10.47 11.85
CA ALA A 136 8.57 11.05 11.31
C ALA A 136 7.32 10.63 12.07
N LYS A 137 6.47 11.62 12.36
CA LYS A 137 5.11 11.40 12.86
C LYS A 137 4.36 10.44 11.94
N PRO A 138 3.46 9.60 12.49
CA PRO A 138 2.61 8.74 11.68
C PRO A 138 1.91 9.48 10.55
N MET A 139 1.96 8.92 9.36
CA MET A 139 1.40 9.55 8.16
C MET A 139 0.10 8.87 7.74
N VAL A 140 -0.94 9.66 7.48
CA VAL A 140 -2.22 9.18 6.95
C VAL A 140 -2.33 9.64 5.50
N LEU A 141 -2.32 8.67 4.59
CA LEU A 141 -2.46 8.91 3.16
C LEU A 141 -3.93 8.80 2.76
N ILE A 142 -4.48 9.83 2.12
CA ILE A 142 -5.89 9.88 1.73
C ILE A 142 -5.97 9.77 0.21
N VAL A 143 -6.57 8.69 -0.29
CA VAL A 143 -6.67 8.36 -1.72
C VAL A 143 -8.13 8.25 -2.12
N GLY A 144 -8.48 8.67 -3.33
CA GLY A 144 -9.85 8.54 -3.84
C GLY A 144 -10.07 9.35 -5.11
N GLN A 145 -11.17 9.08 -5.79
CA GLN A 145 -11.53 9.79 -7.02
C GLN A 145 -11.84 11.28 -6.79
N TYR A 146 -12.14 11.98 -7.87
CA TYR A 146 -12.59 13.37 -7.79
C TYR A 146 -13.90 13.49 -7.02
N SER A 147 -14.01 14.58 -6.28
CA SER A 147 -15.24 15.01 -5.61
C SER A 147 -15.80 14.04 -4.55
N VAL A 148 -15.03 13.01 -4.14
CA VAL A 148 -15.39 12.11 -3.02
C VAL A 148 -15.25 12.76 -1.63
N GLY A 149 -14.67 13.96 -1.56
CA GLY A 149 -14.57 14.76 -0.33
C GLY A 149 -13.28 14.61 0.48
N LYS A 150 -12.14 14.29 -0.14
CA LYS A 150 -10.83 14.14 0.54
C LYS A 150 -10.41 15.37 1.33
N THR A 151 -10.40 16.53 0.67
CA THR A 151 -10.04 17.82 1.29
C THR A 151 -11.05 18.21 2.39
N SER A 152 -12.34 17.98 2.15
CA SER A 152 -13.40 18.20 3.15
C SER A 152 -13.26 17.28 4.37
N PHE A 153 -12.86 16.03 4.17
CA PHE A 153 -12.56 15.08 5.25
C PHE A 153 -11.40 15.59 6.11
N ILE A 154 -10.31 16.05 5.49
CA ILE A 154 -9.18 16.65 6.22
C ILE A 154 -9.65 17.86 7.02
N ARG A 155 -10.34 18.82 6.37
CA ARG A 155 -10.90 19.99 7.06
C ARG A 155 -11.78 19.60 8.25
N SER A 156 -12.65 18.60 8.08
CA SER A 156 -13.52 18.09 9.14
C SER A 156 -12.73 17.49 10.31
N LEU A 157 -11.62 16.77 10.05
CA LEU A 157 -10.73 16.27 11.10
C LEU A 157 -10.01 17.40 11.83
N LEU A 158 -9.57 18.44 11.11
CA LEU A 158 -8.92 19.60 11.70
C LEU A 158 -9.91 20.50 12.45
N LYS A 159 -11.22 20.41 12.13
CA LYS A 159 -12.28 21.32 12.57
C LYS A 159 -12.02 22.78 12.22
N ARG A 160 -11.23 23.01 11.17
CA ARG A 160 -10.83 24.32 10.68
C ARG A 160 -10.28 24.22 9.27
N ASP A 161 -10.26 25.36 8.62
CA ASP A 161 -9.59 25.55 7.34
C ASP A 161 -8.06 25.48 7.47
N PHE A 162 -7.39 25.08 6.39
CA PHE A 162 -5.93 25.01 6.31
C PHE A 162 -5.38 25.69 5.04
N PRO A 163 -4.16 26.27 5.09
CA PRO A 163 -3.59 26.99 3.95
C PRO A 163 -3.48 26.15 2.68
N GLY A 164 -3.78 26.74 1.53
CA GLY A 164 -3.65 26.09 0.22
C GLY A 164 -4.80 25.12 -0.13
N GLN A 165 -5.75 24.88 0.77
CA GLN A 165 -6.88 24.00 0.46
C GLN A 165 -7.72 24.56 -0.70
N ARG A 166 -8.18 23.66 -1.57
CA ARG A 166 -9.08 24.00 -2.68
C ARG A 166 -10.26 23.05 -2.65
N VAL A 167 -11.39 23.52 -2.13
CA VAL A 167 -12.65 22.77 -2.13
C VAL A 167 -13.56 23.37 -3.20
N GLY A 168 -13.90 22.59 -4.21
CA GLY A 168 -14.87 22.97 -5.23
C GLY A 168 -15.38 21.77 -6.03
N PRO A 169 -16.51 21.93 -6.75
CA PRO A 169 -17.14 20.85 -7.52
C PRO A 169 -16.32 20.42 -8.75
N GLU A 170 -15.48 21.30 -9.28
CA GLU A 170 -14.55 21.04 -10.38
C GLU A 170 -13.24 20.37 -9.90
N PRO A 171 -12.40 19.81 -10.80
CA PRO A 171 -11.08 19.25 -10.46
C PRO A 171 -10.14 20.31 -9.86
N THR A 172 -10.29 20.58 -8.57
CA THR A 172 -9.69 21.73 -7.87
C THR A 172 -8.35 21.38 -7.23
N THR A 173 -8.16 20.12 -6.82
CA THR A 173 -6.91 19.61 -6.23
C THR A 173 -6.11 18.82 -7.26
N ASP A 174 -5.11 19.46 -7.85
CA ASP A 174 -4.14 18.87 -8.78
C ASP A 174 -2.79 18.54 -8.11
N ARG A 175 -2.71 18.72 -6.78
CA ARG A 175 -1.48 18.68 -5.98
C ARG A 175 -1.55 17.65 -4.86
N PHE A 176 -0.39 17.12 -4.52
CA PHE A 176 -0.18 16.42 -3.26
C PHE A 176 0.05 17.45 -2.16
N VAL A 177 -0.70 17.38 -1.07
CA VAL A 177 -0.63 18.33 0.04
C VAL A 177 -0.28 17.59 1.33
N ALA A 178 0.93 17.81 1.85
CA ALA A 178 1.32 17.34 3.16
C ALA A 178 0.89 18.35 4.23
N VAL A 179 -0.19 18.04 4.96
CA VAL A 179 -0.70 18.87 6.05
C VAL A 179 0.01 18.50 7.35
N THR A 180 0.77 19.45 7.89
CA THR A 180 1.67 19.27 9.03
C THR A 180 1.44 20.34 10.09
N HIS A 181 1.80 20.03 11.34
CA HIS A 181 1.70 20.99 12.43
C HIS A 181 2.78 22.06 12.36
N GLY A 182 2.38 23.31 12.61
CA GLY A 182 3.28 24.41 12.96
C GLY A 182 2.48 25.63 13.39
N GLU A 183 3.10 26.49 14.19
CA GLU A 183 2.47 27.69 14.76
C GLU A 183 2.24 28.76 13.70
N ASP A 184 3.19 28.91 12.77
CA ASP A 184 3.07 29.81 11.63
C ASP A 184 2.32 29.15 10.47
N GLU A 185 1.09 29.59 10.23
CA GLU A 185 0.29 29.12 9.10
C GLU A 185 0.90 29.55 7.78
N ARG A 186 1.27 28.58 6.94
CA ARG A 186 1.89 28.85 5.64
C ARG A 186 1.77 27.70 4.67
N VAL A 187 1.87 28.01 3.38
CA VAL A 187 2.09 27.03 2.32
C VAL A 187 3.59 26.97 2.02
N MET A 188 4.16 25.77 2.06
CA MET A 188 5.56 25.50 1.70
C MET A 188 5.61 24.80 0.33
N PRO A 189 6.34 25.36 -0.65
CA PRO A 189 6.53 24.72 -1.95
C PRO A 189 7.23 23.35 -1.82
N GLY A 190 6.88 22.40 -2.68
CA GLY A 190 7.45 21.04 -2.67
C GLY A 190 8.97 20.99 -2.77
N HIS A 191 9.58 21.91 -3.54
CA HIS A 191 11.03 22.05 -3.62
C HIS A 191 11.65 22.36 -2.25
N ALA A 192 11.06 23.28 -1.48
CA ALA A 192 11.55 23.65 -0.16
C ALA A 192 11.39 22.48 0.84
N LEU A 193 10.25 21.77 0.81
CA LEU A 193 10.02 20.59 1.64
C LEU A 193 11.02 19.48 1.36
N ALA A 194 11.35 19.26 0.09
CA ALA A 194 12.28 18.23 -0.32
C ALA A 194 13.74 18.59 0.04
N MET A 195 14.03 19.82 0.46
CA MET A 195 15.36 20.24 0.96
C MET A 195 15.49 20.12 2.48
N GLN A 196 14.37 20.04 3.20
CA GLN A 196 14.37 19.93 4.67
C GLN A 196 14.86 18.54 5.11
N ALA A 197 15.98 18.50 5.84
CA ALA A 197 16.59 17.25 6.29
C ALA A 197 15.85 16.60 7.46
N ASP A 198 15.08 17.39 8.21
CA ASP A 198 14.24 16.99 9.34
C ASP A 198 12.87 16.46 8.91
N LYS A 199 12.54 16.51 7.61
CA LYS A 199 11.28 16.02 7.06
C LYS A 199 11.47 14.74 6.24
N PRO A 200 10.47 13.83 6.23
CA PRO A 200 10.55 12.58 5.46
C PRO A 200 10.38 12.78 3.95
N PHE A 201 10.36 14.02 3.44
CA PHE A 201 10.04 14.33 2.04
C PHE A 201 11.26 14.46 1.12
N ARG A 202 12.48 14.39 1.66
CA ARG A 202 13.71 14.61 0.89
C ARG A 202 13.85 13.68 -0.32
N SER A 203 13.49 12.40 -0.19
CA SER A 203 13.60 11.45 -1.30
C SER A 203 12.60 11.70 -2.44
N LEU A 204 11.62 12.58 -2.27
CA LEU A 204 10.69 12.95 -3.35
C LEU A 204 11.38 13.68 -4.51
N GLN A 205 12.60 14.20 -4.31
CA GLN A 205 13.40 14.78 -5.40
C GLN A 205 13.62 13.81 -6.57
N GLN A 206 13.61 12.50 -6.31
CA GLN A 206 13.79 11.48 -7.35
C GLN A 206 12.70 11.50 -8.43
N PHE A 207 11.52 12.07 -8.14
CA PHE A 207 10.42 12.21 -9.09
C PHE A 207 10.55 13.46 -9.98
N GLY A 208 11.58 14.28 -9.76
CA GLY A 208 11.92 15.42 -10.60
C GLY A 208 11.04 16.66 -10.38
N ASN A 209 11.39 17.72 -11.12
CA ASN A 209 10.79 19.06 -10.97
C ASN A 209 9.30 19.11 -11.30
N ASN A 210 8.86 18.29 -12.27
CA ASN A 210 7.44 18.21 -12.67
C ASN A 210 6.56 17.79 -11.49
N PHE A 211 7.02 16.78 -10.72
CA PHE A 211 6.32 16.36 -9.51
C PHE A 211 6.46 17.39 -8.38
N LEU A 212 7.66 17.90 -8.10
CA LEU A 212 7.88 18.84 -6.99
C LEU A 212 7.07 20.14 -7.14
N THR A 213 6.74 20.53 -8.37
CA THR A 213 5.83 21.66 -8.67
C THR A 213 4.38 21.36 -8.32
N LYS A 214 4.01 20.07 -8.27
CA LYS A 214 2.69 19.54 -7.89
C LYS A 214 2.66 18.96 -6.47
N PHE A 215 3.69 19.22 -5.68
CA PHE A 215 3.75 18.88 -4.26
C PHE A 215 3.86 20.14 -3.43
N GLU A 216 3.14 20.20 -2.32
CA GLU A 216 3.17 21.30 -1.38
C GLU A 216 2.91 20.81 0.04
N GLY A 217 3.24 21.65 0.99
CA GLY A 217 3.03 21.40 2.40
C GLY A 217 2.17 22.51 2.96
N SER A 218 1.14 22.14 3.69
CA SER A 218 0.31 23.07 4.43
C SER A 218 0.69 22.98 5.89
N VAL A 219 1.14 24.08 6.48
CA VAL A 219 1.49 24.17 7.89
C VAL A 219 0.34 24.86 8.60
N VAL A 220 -0.22 24.22 9.62
CA VAL A 220 -1.34 24.76 10.41
C VAL A 220 -1.27 24.29 11.86
N ASP A 221 -1.65 25.17 12.80
CA ASP A 221 -1.78 24.80 14.21
C ASP A 221 -3.12 24.10 14.43
N ALA A 222 -3.06 22.76 14.43
CA ALA A 222 -4.19 21.90 14.76
C ALA A 222 -3.73 20.79 15.73
N PRO A 223 -4.45 20.55 16.85
CA PRO A 223 -4.04 19.58 17.87
C PRO A 223 -3.77 18.17 17.32
N ILE A 224 -4.59 17.70 16.38
CA ILE A 224 -4.41 16.37 15.76
C ILE A 224 -3.06 16.25 15.03
N LEU A 225 -2.58 17.32 14.40
CA LEU A 225 -1.32 17.33 13.65
C LEU A 225 -0.07 17.33 14.55
N ARG A 226 -0.23 17.56 15.85
CA ARG A 226 0.87 17.35 16.81
C ARG A 226 1.31 15.89 16.83
N ASN A 227 0.38 14.99 16.52
CA ASN A 227 0.57 13.56 16.62
C ASN A 227 0.67 12.85 15.26
N ILE A 228 0.05 13.39 14.21
CA ILE A 228 0.04 12.77 12.87
C ILE A 228 0.34 13.79 11.76
N THR A 229 0.66 13.30 10.57
CA THR A 229 0.71 14.07 9.32
C THR A 229 -0.36 13.56 8.38
N LEU A 230 -1.15 14.45 7.79
CA LEU A 230 -2.17 14.08 6.79
C LEU A 230 -1.63 14.38 5.40
N VAL A 231 -1.86 13.49 4.44
CA VAL A 231 -1.50 13.70 3.04
C VAL A 231 -2.74 13.63 2.18
N ASP A 232 -3.15 14.79 1.65
CA ASP A 232 -4.16 14.86 0.59
C ASP A 232 -3.51 14.51 -0.75
N THR A 233 -4.24 13.74 -1.57
CA THR A 233 -3.78 13.35 -2.90
C THR A 233 -4.66 13.97 -3.98
N PRO A 234 -4.12 14.26 -5.18
CA PRO A 234 -4.95 14.61 -6.31
C PRO A 234 -6.04 13.55 -6.53
N GLY A 235 -7.21 13.98 -6.99
CA GLY A 235 -8.25 13.02 -7.39
C GLY A 235 -7.72 12.01 -8.40
N VAL A 236 -8.06 10.74 -8.24
CA VAL A 236 -7.81 9.73 -9.26
C VAL A 236 -8.77 9.98 -10.43
N LEU A 237 -8.24 10.17 -11.63
CA LEU A 237 -9.03 10.56 -12.80
C LEU A 237 -9.83 9.36 -13.32
N SER A 238 -11.01 9.62 -13.87
CA SER A 238 -11.82 8.60 -14.55
C SER A 238 -11.60 8.74 -16.06
N GLY A 239 -10.75 7.89 -16.65
CA GLY A 239 -10.58 7.77 -18.10
C GLY A 239 -9.23 8.21 -18.66
N GLU A 240 -8.89 7.68 -19.84
CA GLU A 240 -7.57 7.81 -20.49
C GLU A 240 -7.19 9.25 -20.88
N LYS A 241 -8.15 10.06 -21.32
CA LYS A 241 -7.90 11.44 -21.79
C LYS A 241 -7.39 12.38 -20.68
N GLN A 242 -7.72 12.07 -19.43
CA GLN A 242 -7.30 12.85 -18.29
C GLN A 242 -5.92 12.43 -17.75
N ARG A 243 -5.46 11.21 -18.04
CA ARG A 243 -4.07 10.77 -17.72
C ARG A 243 -3.01 11.61 -18.43
N ILE A 244 -3.36 12.18 -19.59
CA ILE A 244 -2.48 12.99 -20.44
C ILE A 244 -2.03 14.29 -19.74
N GLY A 245 -2.73 14.73 -18.67
CA GLY A 245 -2.40 15.95 -17.95
C GLY A 245 -1.37 15.82 -16.82
N ARG A 246 -0.84 14.62 -16.53
CA ARG A 246 0.18 14.43 -15.48
C ARG A 246 1.56 14.19 -16.08
N ASP A 247 2.46 15.13 -15.85
CA ASP A 247 3.84 15.06 -16.33
C ASP A 247 4.78 14.31 -15.36
N TYR A 248 4.20 13.43 -14.51
CA TYR A 248 4.90 12.63 -13.52
C TYR A 248 4.20 11.29 -13.29
N ASP A 249 4.95 10.28 -12.83
CA ASP A 249 4.41 8.95 -12.53
C ASP A 249 3.63 8.93 -11.22
N PHE A 250 2.31 9.13 -11.32
CA PHE A 250 1.39 9.15 -10.18
C PHE A 250 1.41 7.84 -9.37
N ALA A 251 1.47 6.68 -10.03
CA ALA A 251 1.44 5.39 -9.34
C ALA A 251 2.72 5.18 -8.51
N SER A 252 3.88 5.55 -9.05
CA SER A 252 5.14 5.48 -8.32
C SER A 252 5.20 6.45 -7.13
N VAL A 253 4.62 7.65 -7.26
CA VAL A 253 4.50 8.60 -6.14
C VAL A 253 3.57 8.05 -5.05
N ILE A 254 2.41 7.50 -5.42
CA ILE A 254 1.49 6.88 -4.44
C ILE A 254 2.16 5.68 -3.75
N SER A 255 2.90 4.85 -4.49
CA SER A 255 3.70 3.77 -3.93
C SER A 255 4.67 4.29 -2.86
N TRP A 256 5.37 5.40 -3.14
CA TRP A 256 6.32 6.00 -2.21
C TRP A 256 5.66 6.49 -0.92
N PHE A 257 4.48 7.14 -1.03
CA PHE A 257 3.71 7.55 0.15
C PHE A 257 3.17 6.33 0.90
N ALA A 258 2.67 5.32 0.19
CA ALA A 258 2.12 4.12 0.78
C ALA A 258 3.18 3.34 1.58
N GLU A 259 4.42 3.28 1.12
CA GLU A 259 5.53 2.69 1.89
C GLU A 259 5.73 3.38 3.25
N ARG A 260 5.56 4.71 3.30
CA ARG A 260 5.79 5.54 4.49
C ARG A 260 4.57 5.79 5.36
N ALA A 261 3.37 5.59 4.81
CA ALA A 261 2.12 5.80 5.50
C ALA A 261 1.92 4.77 6.62
N ASP A 262 1.29 5.18 7.70
CA ASP A 262 0.86 4.35 8.82
C ASP A 262 -0.61 3.94 8.69
N LEU A 263 -1.38 4.72 7.92
CA LEU A 263 -2.77 4.45 7.56
C LEU A 263 -3.03 4.96 6.13
N ILE A 264 -3.73 4.16 5.33
CA ILE A 264 -4.13 4.54 3.97
C ILE A 264 -5.66 4.53 3.92
N VAL A 265 -6.27 5.70 3.81
CA VAL A 265 -7.72 5.86 3.72
C VAL A 265 -8.13 5.97 2.26
N ILE A 266 -8.88 4.99 1.77
CA ILE A 266 -9.42 4.97 0.41
C ILE A 266 -10.88 5.41 0.46
N MET A 267 -11.15 6.60 -0.07
CA MET A 267 -12.47 7.22 -0.02
C MET A 267 -13.30 6.90 -1.27
N PHE A 268 -14.56 6.54 -1.03
CA PHE A 268 -15.61 6.36 -2.03
C PHE A 268 -16.79 7.27 -1.71
N ASP A 269 -17.51 7.66 -2.74
CA ASP A 269 -18.76 8.42 -2.62
C ASP A 269 -19.94 7.45 -2.67
N ALA A 270 -20.84 7.51 -1.69
CA ALA A 270 -21.99 6.63 -1.60
C ALA A 270 -22.99 6.80 -2.77
N HIS A 271 -23.00 7.95 -3.44
CA HIS A 271 -23.86 8.20 -4.62
C HIS A 271 -23.22 7.73 -5.92
N LYS A 272 -21.88 7.74 -5.99
CA LYS A 272 -21.11 7.49 -7.21
C LYS A 272 -20.09 6.39 -6.98
N LEU A 273 -20.61 5.19 -6.74
CA LEU A 273 -19.78 4.01 -6.56
C LEU A 273 -19.31 3.48 -7.93
N ASP A 274 -18.28 4.12 -8.47
CA ASP A 274 -17.51 3.59 -9.59
C ASP A 274 -16.08 3.32 -9.13
N ILE A 275 -15.46 2.25 -9.61
CA ILE A 275 -14.02 2.01 -9.42
C ILE A 275 -13.39 2.11 -10.80
N SER A 276 -12.96 3.32 -11.15
CA SER A 276 -12.28 3.56 -12.42
C SER A 276 -11.04 2.68 -12.59
N ASP A 277 -10.65 2.40 -13.83
CA ASP A 277 -9.46 1.58 -14.09
C ASP A 277 -8.18 2.20 -13.53
N GLU A 278 -8.11 3.53 -13.46
CA GLU A 278 -7.01 4.21 -12.79
C GLU A 278 -7.00 3.96 -11.28
N LEU A 279 -8.18 4.01 -10.63
CA LEU A 279 -8.27 3.66 -9.21
C LEU A 279 -7.91 2.20 -8.96
N LYS A 280 -8.27 1.28 -9.86
CA LYS A 280 -7.85 -0.13 -9.78
C LYS A 280 -6.32 -0.26 -9.83
N MET A 281 -5.65 0.45 -10.74
CA MET A 281 -4.18 0.44 -10.82
C MET A 281 -3.52 1.01 -9.56
N VAL A 282 -4.10 2.07 -9.00
CA VAL A 282 -3.65 2.65 -7.73
C VAL A 282 -3.81 1.62 -6.61
N ILE A 283 -4.99 1.01 -6.46
CA ILE A 283 -5.24 -0.04 -5.46
C ILE A 283 -4.29 -1.22 -5.65
N ASP A 284 -3.99 -1.65 -6.88
CA ASP A 284 -3.02 -2.72 -7.17
C ASP A 284 -1.59 -2.39 -6.71
N THR A 285 -1.24 -1.10 -6.69
CA THR A 285 0.03 -0.60 -6.14
C THR A 285 0.00 -0.58 -4.62
N LEU A 286 -1.17 -0.40 -4.01
CA LEU A 286 -1.38 -0.36 -2.56
C LEU A 286 -1.53 -1.76 -1.93
N LYS A 287 -1.85 -2.81 -2.69
CA LYS A 287 -2.00 -4.21 -2.21
C LYS A 287 -0.91 -4.71 -1.24
N PRO A 288 0.40 -4.42 -1.45
CA PRO A 288 1.44 -4.82 -0.50
C PRO A 288 1.28 -4.23 0.91
N HIS A 289 0.43 -3.21 1.03
CA HIS A 289 0.15 -2.43 2.23
C HIS A 289 -1.30 -2.60 2.72
N HIS A 290 -1.98 -3.70 2.34
CA HIS A 290 -3.38 -3.96 2.70
C HIS A 290 -3.64 -3.96 4.22
N ASP A 291 -2.64 -4.31 5.04
CA ASP A 291 -2.72 -4.32 6.50
C ASP A 291 -3.05 -2.94 7.09
N LYS A 292 -2.62 -1.87 6.41
CA LYS A 292 -2.87 -0.47 6.80
C LYS A 292 -3.92 0.25 5.95
N MET A 293 -4.61 -0.46 5.06
CA MET A 293 -5.68 0.12 4.24
C MET A 293 -7.01 0.13 5.02
N ARG A 294 -7.71 1.27 4.98
CA ARG A 294 -9.07 1.45 5.44
C ARG A 294 -9.89 2.07 4.31
N VAL A 295 -11.13 1.65 4.20
CA VAL A 295 -12.04 2.20 3.20
C VAL A 295 -12.99 3.15 3.92
N LEU A 296 -13.28 4.29 3.31
CA LEU A 296 -14.26 5.24 3.83
C LEU A 296 -15.33 5.48 2.78
N LEU A 297 -16.53 4.99 3.03
CA LEU A 297 -17.73 5.29 2.26
C LEU A 297 -18.32 6.61 2.77
N ASN A 298 -17.98 7.69 2.09
CA ASN A 298 -18.35 9.05 2.44
C ASN A 298 -19.70 9.45 1.83
N LYS A 299 -20.32 10.51 2.36
CA LYS A 299 -21.65 11.02 1.96
C LYS A 299 -22.74 9.96 2.14
N ALA A 300 -22.62 9.11 3.15
CA ALA A 300 -23.64 8.10 3.42
C ALA A 300 -24.94 8.67 4.00
N ASP A 301 -24.95 9.94 4.43
CA ASP A 301 -26.14 10.64 4.93
C ASP A 301 -27.10 11.06 3.81
N THR A 302 -26.67 11.04 2.55
CA THR A 302 -27.49 11.46 1.41
C THR A 302 -28.28 10.30 0.77
N ILE A 303 -28.21 9.08 1.34
CA ILE A 303 -28.96 7.90 0.90
C ILE A 303 -29.75 7.27 2.06
N ASP A 304 -30.82 6.55 1.74
CA ASP A 304 -31.57 5.76 2.72
C ASP A 304 -30.84 4.46 3.11
N THR A 305 -31.35 3.77 4.13
CA THR A 305 -30.77 2.51 4.62
C THR A 305 -30.74 1.40 3.56
N GLN A 306 -31.76 1.27 2.70
CA GLN A 306 -31.79 0.20 1.71
C GLN A 306 -30.73 0.42 0.61
N GLN A 307 -30.62 1.66 0.12
CA GLN A 307 -29.63 2.07 -0.85
C GLN A 307 -28.23 1.94 -0.26
N LEU A 308 -28.03 2.30 1.02
CA LEU A 308 -26.75 2.13 1.71
C LEU A 308 -26.29 0.67 1.70
N MET A 309 -27.19 -0.28 2.02
CA MET A 309 -26.86 -1.71 1.99
C MET A 309 -26.49 -2.20 0.59
N ARG A 310 -27.17 -1.70 -0.45
CA ARG A 310 -26.86 -2.04 -1.86
C ARG A 310 -25.49 -1.49 -2.28
N VAL A 311 -25.21 -0.22 -1.96
CA VAL A 311 -23.95 0.45 -2.28
C VAL A 311 -22.79 -0.23 -1.54
N TYR A 312 -22.96 -0.52 -0.25
CA TYR A 312 -21.98 -1.26 0.54
C TYR A 312 -21.69 -2.64 -0.05
N GLY A 313 -22.72 -3.41 -0.40
CA GLY A 313 -22.55 -4.72 -1.05
C GLY A 313 -21.78 -4.62 -2.37
N ALA A 314 -22.12 -3.65 -3.22
CA ALA A 314 -21.44 -3.41 -4.49
C ALA A 314 -19.96 -2.99 -4.29
N LEU A 315 -19.67 -2.18 -3.26
CA LEU A 315 -18.31 -1.78 -2.88
C LEU A 315 -17.48 -3.00 -2.52
N MET A 316 -17.99 -3.83 -1.60
CA MET A 316 -17.28 -5.01 -1.10
C MET A 316 -17.02 -6.03 -2.20
N TRP A 317 -18.00 -6.25 -3.07
CA TRP A 317 -17.84 -7.10 -4.26
C TRP A 317 -16.72 -6.60 -5.18
N SER A 318 -16.70 -5.30 -5.46
CA SER A 318 -15.72 -4.68 -6.34
C SER A 318 -14.31 -4.67 -5.72
N LEU A 319 -14.20 -4.35 -4.44
CA LEU A 319 -12.94 -4.43 -3.69
C LEU A 319 -12.42 -5.86 -3.62
N GLY A 320 -13.27 -6.85 -3.38
CA GLY A 320 -12.87 -8.26 -3.37
C GLY A 320 -12.22 -8.70 -4.68
N LYS A 321 -12.80 -8.30 -5.82
CA LYS A 321 -12.24 -8.57 -7.16
C LYS A 321 -10.88 -7.90 -7.38
N VAL A 322 -10.71 -6.66 -6.90
CA VAL A 322 -9.49 -5.90 -7.12
C VAL A 322 -8.39 -6.34 -6.17
N MET A 323 -8.68 -6.48 -4.87
CA MET A 323 -7.71 -6.74 -3.81
C MET A 323 -7.12 -8.15 -3.89
N GLN A 324 -7.93 -9.17 -4.21
CA GLN A 324 -7.49 -10.56 -4.34
C GLN A 324 -6.73 -11.09 -3.09
N THR A 325 -7.10 -10.58 -1.91
CA THR A 325 -6.65 -11.10 -0.62
C THR A 325 -7.84 -11.70 0.12
N PRO A 326 -7.66 -12.80 0.87
CA PRO A 326 -8.70 -13.32 1.75
C PRO A 326 -9.04 -12.35 2.90
N GLU A 327 -8.17 -11.39 3.21
CA GLU A 327 -8.41 -10.41 4.28
C GLU A 327 -9.33 -9.28 3.80
N VAL A 328 -10.44 -9.09 4.52
CA VAL A 328 -11.44 -8.07 4.21
C VAL A 328 -11.01 -6.71 4.80
N CYS A 329 -10.99 -5.66 3.98
CA CYS A 329 -10.69 -4.31 4.46
C CYS A 329 -11.84 -3.76 5.33
N ARG A 330 -11.50 -3.15 6.48
CA ARG A 330 -12.49 -2.41 7.29
C ARG A 330 -12.99 -1.19 6.50
N VAL A 331 -14.31 -1.11 6.36
CA VAL A 331 -15.02 0.01 5.72
C VAL A 331 -15.67 0.86 6.79
N TYR A 332 -15.34 2.14 6.86
CA TYR A 332 -16.06 3.14 7.65
C TYR A 332 -17.17 3.76 6.83
N ILE A 333 -18.36 3.91 7.41
CA ILE A 333 -19.52 4.52 6.74
C ILE A 333 -19.80 5.86 7.42
N GLY A 334 -19.78 6.96 6.67
CA GLY A 334 -19.96 8.27 7.30
C GLY A 334 -20.23 9.40 6.33
N SER A 335 -20.40 10.59 6.92
CA SER A 335 -20.39 11.86 6.20
C SER A 335 -19.50 12.83 6.94
N PHE A 336 -18.33 13.11 6.35
CA PHE A 336 -17.26 13.86 6.99
C PHE A 336 -17.19 15.28 6.43
N TRP A 337 -18.13 16.10 6.88
CA TRP A 337 -18.22 17.53 6.62
C TRP A 337 -18.91 18.24 7.79
N GLU A 338 -18.92 19.57 7.77
CA GLU A 338 -19.47 20.40 8.86
C GLU A 338 -20.98 20.67 8.72
N ALA A 339 -21.61 20.26 7.62
CA ALA A 339 -23.03 20.49 7.39
C ALA A 339 -23.90 19.48 8.18
N PRO A 340 -25.17 19.85 8.49
CA PRO A 340 -26.14 18.92 9.06
C PRO A 340 -26.33 17.68 8.18
N LEU A 341 -26.69 16.55 8.80
CA LEU A 341 -27.01 15.33 8.06
C LEU A 341 -28.24 15.56 7.19
N SER A 342 -28.18 15.08 5.95
CA SER A 342 -29.29 15.16 5.01
C SER A 342 -30.40 14.15 5.37
N ASN A 343 -30.01 12.95 5.77
CA ASN A 343 -30.89 11.91 6.30
C ASN A 343 -30.42 11.47 7.70
N PHE A 344 -31.37 11.35 8.63
CA PHE A 344 -31.17 10.95 10.02
C PHE A 344 -31.37 9.45 10.29
N ASP A 345 -31.91 8.68 9.33
CA ASP A 345 -32.25 7.25 9.49
C ASP A 345 -31.08 6.44 10.03
N ASN A 346 -29.87 6.70 9.52
CA ASN A 346 -28.65 5.98 9.88
C ASN A 346 -27.75 6.76 10.86
N ARG A 347 -28.24 7.84 11.48
CA ARG A 347 -27.41 8.76 12.30
C ARG A 347 -26.53 8.03 13.31
N PHE A 348 -27.10 7.11 14.08
CA PHE A 348 -26.36 6.38 15.10
C PHE A 348 -25.22 5.55 14.52
N LEU A 349 -25.44 4.90 13.37
CA LEU A 349 -24.40 4.18 12.64
C LEU A 349 -23.29 5.12 12.18
N LEU A 350 -23.65 6.24 11.53
CA LEU A 350 -22.69 7.22 11.01
C LEU A 350 -21.83 7.84 12.14
N GLU A 351 -22.45 8.18 13.27
CA GLU A 351 -21.75 8.71 14.44
C GLU A 351 -20.80 7.67 15.05
N LYS A 352 -21.25 6.42 15.19
CA LYS A 352 -20.43 5.33 15.71
C LYS A 352 -19.22 5.05 14.81
N GLU A 353 -19.42 4.90 13.52
CA GLU A 353 -18.36 4.64 12.54
C GLU A 353 -17.36 5.80 12.45
N LYS A 354 -17.83 7.04 12.59
CA LYS A 354 -16.97 8.22 12.72
C LYS A 354 -16.10 8.15 13.97
N ASN A 355 -16.67 7.78 15.11
CA ASN A 355 -15.92 7.66 16.37
C ASN A 355 -14.88 6.54 16.29
N ASP A 356 -15.22 5.38 15.72
CA ASP A 356 -14.28 4.28 15.50
C ASP A 356 -13.06 4.72 14.65
N LEU A 357 -13.31 5.47 13.56
CA LEU A 357 -12.23 6.01 12.73
C LEU A 357 -11.35 7.02 13.47
N LEU A 358 -11.96 7.91 14.26
CA LEU A 358 -11.23 8.88 15.07
C LEU A 358 -10.36 8.19 16.13
N GLU A 359 -10.88 7.14 16.79
CA GLU A 359 -10.13 6.33 17.73
C GLU A 359 -8.93 5.67 17.06
N GLU A 360 -9.11 5.07 15.88
CA GLU A 360 -8.00 4.48 15.13
C GLU A 360 -6.91 5.52 14.76
N LEU A 361 -7.32 6.72 14.36
CA LEU A 361 -6.39 7.84 14.07
C LEU A 361 -5.61 8.28 15.32
N MET A 362 -6.28 8.33 16.48
CA MET A 362 -5.65 8.70 17.75
C MET A 362 -4.65 7.66 18.25
N LEU A 363 -4.84 6.39 17.92
CA LEU A 363 -3.95 5.28 18.30
C LEU A 363 -2.71 5.13 17.38
N LEU A 364 -2.62 5.86 16.26
CA LEU A 364 -1.48 5.74 15.35
C LEU A 364 -0.11 6.04 16.00
N PRO A 365 0.05 7.09 16.84
CA PRO A 365 1.32 7.41 17.49
C PRO A 365 1.79 6.37 18.50
N GLU A 366 0.85 5.67 19.15
CA GLU A 366 1.16 4.57 20.07
C GLU A 366 1.68 3.35 19.31
N ASN A 367 1.08 3.08 18.14
CA ASN A 367 1.47 1.96 17.28
C ASN A 367 2.67 2.25 16.38
N ALA A 368 3.17 3.49 16.35
CA ALA A 368 4.25 3.93 15.45
C ALA A 368 5.50 3.06 15.57
N VAL A 369 5.92 2.72 16.79
CA VAL A 369 7.11 1.89 17.04
C VAL A 369 6.99 0.53 16.38
N VAL A 370 5.88 -0.17 16.62
CA VAL A 370 5.62 -1.52 16.08
C VAL A 370 5.57 -1.45 14.56
N ARG A 371 4.94 -0.42 14.00
CA ARG A 371 4.89 -0.21 12.56
C ARG A 371 6.27 0.03 11.96
N ARG A 372 7.11 0.87 12.56
CA ARG A 372 8.48 1.12 12.09
C ARG A 372 9.31 -0.17 12.11
N ILE A 373 9.16 -1.00 13.14
CA ILE A 373 9.77 -2.33 13.20
C ILE A 373 9.29 -3.20 12.04
N ASN A 374 7.97 -3.30 11.83
CA ASN A 374 7.39 -4.13 10.78
C ASN A 374 7.81 -3.68 9.37
N GLU A 375 7.87 -2.39 9.10
CA GLU A 375 8.35 -1.87 7.81
C GLU A 375 9.84 -2.16 7.61
N LEU A 376 10.66 -2.09 8.67
CA LEU A 376 12.06 -2.49 8.61
C LEU A 376 12.21 -3.99 8.31
N VAL A 377 11.35 -4.85 8.90
CA VAL A 377 11.28 -6.30 8.60
C VAL A 377 10.93 -6.54 7.14
N LYS A 378 9.85 -5.93 6.64
CA LYS A 378 9.39 -6.05 5.25
C LYS A 378 10.52 -5.63 4.29
N ARG A 379 11.17 -4.50 4.56
CA ARG A 379 12.30 -4.00 3.78
C ARG A 379 13.48 -4.96 3.79
N ALA A 380 13.92 -5.42 4.95
CA ALA A 380 15.06 -6.35 5.05
C ALA A 380 14.81 -7.68 4.30
N ARG A 381 13.59 -8.23 4.39
CA ARG A 381 13.20 -9.42 3.59
C ARG A 381 13.28 -9.15 2.09
N SER A 382 12.73 -8.01 1.65
CA SER A 382 12.80 -7.59 0.25
C SER A 382 14.26 -7.42 -0.23
N VAL A 383 15.11 -6.79 0.57
CA VAL A 383 16.54 -6.62 0.28
C VAL A 383 17.27 -7.95 0.21
N LYS A 384 16.97 -8.88 1.12
CA LYS A 384 17.52 -10.25 1.11
C LYS A 384 17.22 -10.93 -0.21
N VAL A 385 15.93 -11.00 -0.58
CA VAL A 385 15.48 -11.66 -1.80
C VAL A 385 16.09 -10.99 -3.03
N HIS A 386 16.09 -9.66 -3.08
CA HIS A 386 16.75 -8.90 -4.16
C HIS A 386 18.23 -9.26 -4.30
N ALA A 387 18.99 -9.27 -3.21
CA ALA A 387 20.40 -9.60 -3.23
C ALA A 387 20.66 -11.03 -3.75
N TYR A 388 19.80 -12.00 -3.39
CA TYR A 388 19.87 -13.36 -3.93
C TYR A 388 19.49 -13.45 -5.41
N ILE A 389 18.48 -12.70 -5.87
CA ILE A 389 18.12 -12.62 -7.29
C ILE A 389 19.31 -12.11 -8.10
N ILE A 390 19.89 -10.97 -7.70
CA ILE A 390 21.06 -10.39 -8.38
C ILE A 390 22.24 -11.37 -8.36
N HIS A 391 22.51 -12.01 -7.23
CA HIS A 391 23.55 -13.02 -7.12
C HIS A 391 23.33 -14.21 -8.05
N TYR A 392 22.10 -14.72 -8.12
CA TYR A 392 21.70 -15.83 -8.96
C TYR A 392 21.90 -15.49 -10.44
N LEU A 393 21.34 -14.37 -10.89
CA LEU A 393 21.45 -13.93 -12.29
C LEU A 393 22.91 -13.71 -12.69
N ARG A 394 23.69 -13.06 -11.81
CA ARG A 394 25.13 -12.85 -12.02
C ARG A 394 25.92 -14.17 -12.12
N LYS A 395 25.52 -15.22 -11.40
CA LYS A 395 26.15 -16.56 -11.51
C LYS A 395 25.82 -17.28 -12.82
N GLN A 396 24.73 -16.92 -13.49
CA GLN A 396 24.33 -17.50 -14.77
C GLN A 396 25.02 -16.82 -15.97
N MET A 397 25.73 -15.70 -15.75
CA MET A 397 26.42 -14.96 -16.79
C MET A 397 27.74 -15.64 -17.20
N PRO A 398 28.07 -15.73 -18.49
CA PRO A 398 29.35 -16.27 -18.95
C PRO A 398 30.49 -15.29 -18.66
N TYR A 399 31.71 -15.82 -18.50
CA TYR A 399 32.87 -14.99 -18.15
C TYR A 399 33.39 -14.13 -19.32
N MET A 400 33.38 -14.65 -20.55
CA MET A 400 34.02 -14.00 -21.71
C MET A 400 33.02 -13.65 -22.84
N MET A 401 32.52 -14.66 -23.58
CA MET A 401 31.70 -14.44 -24.78
C MET A 401 30.20 -14.71 -24.54
N GLY A 402 29.32 -14.08 -25.32
CA GLY A 402 27.87 -14.33 -25.29
C GLY A 402 27.11 -13.67 -24.13
N LYS A 403 27.70 -12.69 -23.43
CA LYS A 403 27.09 -12.02 -22.27
C LYS A 403 25.74 -11.37 -22.61
N GLN A 404 25.67 -10.61 -23.70
CA GLN A 404 24.44 -9.90 -24.11
C GLN A 404 23.31 -10.89 -24.43
N GLU A 405 23.59 -11.91 -25.23
CA GLU A 405 22.60 -12.93 -25.58
C GLU A 405 22.10 -13.70 -24.35
N LYS A 406 23.01 -14.09 -23.45
CA LYS A 406 22.64 -14.76 -22.20
C LYS A 406 21.81 -13.84 -21.30
N GLN A 407 22.18 -12.57 -21.18
CA GLN A 407 21.44 -11.58 -20.40
C GLN A 407 20.02 -11.40 -20.93
N GLU A 408 19.85 -11.23 -22.25
CA GLU A 408 18.52 -11.09 -22.86
C GLU A 408 17.67 -12.35 -22.63
N LYS A 409 18.30 -13.54 -22.72
CA LYS A 409 17.63 -14.81 -22.41
C LYS A 409 17.16 -14.89 -20.96
N LEU A 410 17.98 -14.45 -20.00
CA LEU A 410 17.63 -14.40 -18.58
C LEU A 410 16.49 -13.40 -18.31
N ILE A 411 16.56 -12.21 -18.92
CA ILE A 411 15.52 -11.17 -18.81
C ILE A 411 14.18 -11.67 -19.38
N ARG A 412 14.21 -12.33 -20.54
CA ARG A 412 13.02 -12.88 -21.20
C ARG A 412 12.33 -13.97 -20.37
N ARG A 413 13.09 -14.82 -19.66
CA ARG A 413 12.58 -15.92 -18.84
C ARG A 413 12.62 -15.64 -17.33
N LEU A 414 12.60 -14.35 -16.96
CA LEU A 414 12.81 -13.91 -15.58
C LEU A 414 11.83 -14.56 -14.57
N ASP A 415 10.61 -14.83 -14.99
CA ASP A 415 9.58 -15.58 -14.25
C ASP A 415 10.09 -16.98 -13.82
N GLN A 416 10.68 -17.72 -14.76
CA GLN A 416 11.26 -19.05 -14.50
C GLN A 416 12.52 -18.95 -13.65
N GLU A 417 13.35 -17.92 -13.90
CA GLU A 417 14.57 -17.68 -13.13
C GLU A 417 14.27 -17.30 -11.67
N PHE A 418 13.17 -16.57 -11.42
CA PHE A 418 12.70 -16.28 -10.06
C PHE A 418 12.32 -17.56 -9.31
N LEU A 419 11.53 -18.44 -9.96
CA LEU A 419 11.16 -19.73 -9.37
C LEU A 419 12.39 -20.61 -9.10
N ALA A 420 13.36 -20.63 -10.02
CA ALA A 420 14.61 -21.37 -9.85
C ALA A 420 15.46 -20.80 -8.70
N CYS A 421 15.57 -19.47 -8.61
CA CYS A 421 16.25 -18.77 -7.52
C CYS A 421 15.59 -19.08 -6.16
N ALA A 422 14.26 -19.02 -6.09
CA ALA A 422 13.51 -19.32 -4.88
C ALA A 422 13.77 -20.74 -4.38
N ARG A 423 13.67 -21.74 -5.27
CA ARG A 423 13.97 -23.13 -4.93
C ARG A 423 15.42 -23.34 -4.49
N ARG A 424 16.38 -22.72 -5.19
CA ARG A 424 17.81 -22.91 -4.93
C ARG A 424 18.24 -22.38 -3.56
N TYR A 425 17.64 -21.29 -3.09
CA TYR A 425 18.03 -20.62 -1.86
C TYR A 425 16.97 -20.71 -0.75
N GLY A 426 15.88 -21.45 -0.97
CA GLY A 426 14.80 -21.60 0.01
C GLY A 426 14.08 -20.29 0.34
N LEU A 427 13.85 -19.44 -0.67
CA LEU A 427 13.26 -18.11 -0.47
C LEU A 427 11.73 -18.16 -0.67
N PRO A 428 10.95 -17.49 0.20
CA PRO A 428 9.50 -17.40 0.02
C PRO A 428 9.13 -16.64 -1.25
N LEU A 429 8.28 -17.23 -2.10
CA LEU A 429 7.83 -16.58 -3.34
C LEU A 429 7.05 -15.28 -3.09
N GLY A 430 6.37 -15.16 -1.95
CA GLY A 430 5.63 -13.94 -1.57
C GLY A 430 6.51 -12.71 -1.37
N ASP A 431 7.83 -12.90 -1.16
CA ASP A 431 8.78 -11.79 -0.99
C ASP A 431 9.42 -11.36 -2.32
N PHE A 432 9.14 -12.07 -3.43
CA PHE A 432 9.68 -11.71 -4.74
C PHE A 432 8.94 -10.51 -5.33
N PRO A 433 9.66 -9.61 -6.03
CA PRO A 433 9.04 -8.46 -6.68
C PRO A 433 8.20 -8.86 -7.88
N LYS A 434 7.31 -7.95 -8.32
CA LYS A 434 6.57 -8.11 -9.58
C LYS A 434 7.55 -8.26 -10.74
N VAL A 435 7.47 -9.41 -11.44
CA VAL A 435 8.40 -9.82 -12.51
C VAL A 435 8.56 -8.73 -13.57
N GLU A 436 7.46 -8.17 -14.08
CA GLU A 436 7.52 -7.15 -15.14
C GLU A 436 8.18 -5.84 -14.72
N LYS A 437 7.98 -5.41 -13.47
CA LYS A 437 8.66 -4.21 -12.94
C LYS A 437 10.16 -4.48 -12.86
N PHE A 438 10.55 -5.62 -12.29
CA PHE A 438 11.95 -6.00 -12.17
C PHE A 438 12.62 -6.18 -13.54
N ARG A 439 11.90 -6.77 -14.51
CA ARG A 439 12.39 -6.97 -15.89
C ARG A 439 12.71 -5.64 -16.57
N ARG A 440 11.86 -4.62 -16.40
CA ARG A 440 12.10 -3.27 -16.93
C ARG A 440 13.38 -2.67 -16.33
N SER A 441 13.50 -2.65 -15.01
CA SER A 441 14.72 -2.16 -14.34
C SER A 441 15.97 -2.94 -14.74
N LEU A 442 15.85 -4.25 -14.97
CA LEU A 442 16.96 -5.09 -15.38
C LEU A 442 17.43 -4.81 -16.82
N ARG A 443 16.54 -4.40 -17.72
CA ARG A 443 16.90 -4.00 -19.10
C ARG A 443 17.76 -2.73 -19.15
N GLU A 444 17.64 -1.86 -18.14
CA GLU A 444 18.47 -0.66 -18.01
C GLU A 444 19.91 -0.99 -17.59
N ILE A 445 20.15 -2.21 -17.09
CA ILE A 445 21.48 -2.67 -16.68
C ILE A 445 22.27 -3.12 -17.92
N LYS A 446 23.34 -2.40 -18.24
CA LYS A 446 24.21 -2.73 -19.38
C LYS A 446 24.86 -4.10 -19.31
N ASP A 447 25.27 -4.55 -18.12
CA ASP A 447 25.98 -5.83 -17.92
C ASP A 447 25.76 -6.38 -16.50
N ILE A 448 24.94 -7.43 -16.40
CA ILE A 448 24.65 -8.13 -15.14
C ILE A 448 25.91 -8.76 -14.53
N SER A 449 26.93 -9.12 -15.31
CA SER A 449 28.16 -9.72 -14.78
C SER A 449 28.96 -8.76 -13.88
N LYS A 450 28.71 -7.45 -13.99
CA LYS A 450 29.35 -6.40 -13.17
C LYS A 450 28.75 -6.24 -11.78
N PHE A 451 27.65 -6.93 -11.45
CA PHE A 451 27.14 -6.93 -10.08
C PHE A 451 28.16 -7.57 -9.13
N LYS A 452 28.20 -7.05 -7.90
CA LYS A 452 29.01 -7.64 -6.83
C LYS A 452 28.45 -9.03 -6.49
N SER A 453 29.32 -9.95 -6.09
CA SER A 453 28.89 -11.22 -5.52
C SER A 453 28.19 -10.97 -4.18
N LEU A 454 27.27 -11.86 -3.80
CA LEU A 454 26.61 -11.80 -2.51
C LEU A 454 27.63 -11.94 -1.39
N ASP A 455 27.65 -10.97 -0.49
CA ASP A 455 28.36 -11.08 0.78
C ASP A 455 27.49 -11.84 1.78
N LYS A 456 27.86 -13.09 2.06
CA LYS A 456 27.13 -13.93 3.01
C LYS A 456 27.22 -13.40 4.45
N SER A 457 28.29 -12.68 4.79
CA SER A 457 28.43 -12.06 6.11
C SER A 457 27.40 -10.96 6.31
N LEU A 458 27.18 -10.12 5.28
CA LEU A 458 26.14 -9.08 5.33
C LEU A 458 24.74 -9.67 5.47
N VAL A 459 24.44 -10.76 4.75
CA VAL A 459 23.15 -11.46 4.90
C VAL A 459 22.98 -12.02 6.30
N HIS A 460 24.02 -12.64 6.86
CA HIS A 460 23.99 -13.19 8.21
C HIS A 460 23.80 -12.10 9.28
N GLU A 461 24.49 -10.96 9.14
CA GLU A 461 24.29 -9.82 10.06
C GLU A 461 22.89 -9.23 9.95
N MET A 462 22.32 -9.14 8.75
CA MET A 462 20.95 -8.70 8.57
C MET A 462 19.93 -9.66 9.22
N ASP A 463 20.14 -10.99 9.12
CA ASP A 463 19.27 -11.98 9.77
C ASP A 463 19.30 -11.90 11.31
N LYS A 464 20.39 -11.37 11.89
CA LYS A 464 20.49 -11.10 13.34
C LYS A 464 19.65 -9.91 13.81
N VAL A 465 19.31 -8.98 12.91
CA VAL A 465 18.56 -7.76 13.25
C VAL A 465 17.27 -8.12 13.98
N PHE A 466 16.49 -9.06 13.42
CA PHE A 466 15.17 -9.39 13.95
C PHE A 466 15.19 -10.46 15.02
N SER A 467 16.13 -11.41 14.94
CA SER A 467 16.24 -12.52 15.89
C SER A 467 16.93 -12.14 17.20
N GLY A 468 17.77 -11.10 17.21
CA GLY A 468 18.54 -10.71 18.39
C GLY A 468 18.60 -9.22 18.66
N ASP A 469 18.85 -8.38 17.64
CA ASP A 469 19.12 -6.95 17.90
C ASP A 469 17.87 -6.16 18.30
N ILE A 470 16.73 -6.39 17.64
CA ILE A 470 15.46 -5.74 17.98
C ILE A 470 15.00 -6.14 19.40
N PRO A 471 14.94 -7.43 19.78
CA PRO A 471 14.63 -7.81 21.16
C PRO A 471 15.48 -7.09 22.20
N LYS A 472 16.80 -7.00 21.99
CA LYS A 472 17.73 -6.28 22.88
C LYS A 472 17.47 -4.77 22.91
N LEU A 473 17.11 -4.18 21.77
CA LEU A 473 16.73 -2.76 21.69
C LEU A 473 15.46 -2.49 22.49
N MET A 474 14.46 -3.36 22.38
CA MET A 474 13.21 -3.27 23.14
C MET A 474 13.48 -3.39 24.65
N GLU A 475 14.30 -4.34 25.07
CA GLU A 475 14.69 -4.50 26.47
C GLU A 475 15.42 -3.25 27.00
N LYS A 476 16.35 -2.69 26.21
CA LYS A 476 17.08 -1.48 26.59
C LYS A 476 16.14 -0.29 26.76
N ALA A 477 15.17 -0.13 25.87
CA ALA A 477 14.25 0.99 25.90
C ALA A 477 13.18 0.85 27.01
N ALA A 478 12.87 -0.38 27.43
CA ALA A 478 11.93 -0.69 28.50
C ALA A 478 12.52 -0.53 29.91
N ARG A 479 13.85 -0.44 30.04
CA ARG A 479 14.50 -0.12 31.31
C ARG A 479 14.32 1.37 31.58
N PRO A 480 13.53 1.79 32.59
CA PRO A 480 13.51 3.19 32.99
C PRO A 480 14.95 3.56 33.33
N GLY A 481 15.50 4.55 32.63
CA GLY A 481 16.82 5.05 32.94
C GLY A 481 16.83 5.51 34.38
N ASN A 482 17.81 5.05 35.15
CA ASN A 482 18.44 5.85 36.19
C ASN A 482 18.70 7.23 35.58
N ARG A 483 17.78 8.17 35.80
CA ARG A 483 18.05 9.61 35.72
C ARG A 483 18.49 10.06 37.09
#